data_AF-A0A7R9QXL4-F1
#
_entry.id   AF-A0A7R9QXL4-F1
#
_cell.length_a   1.000
_cell.length_b   1.000
_cell.length_c   1.000
_cell.angle_alpha   90.00
_cell.angle_beta   90.00
_cell.angle_gamma   90.00
#
_symmetry.space_group_name_H-M   'P 1'
#
loop_
_entity.id
_entity.type
_entity.pdbx_description
1 polymer ?
#
loop_
_entity_poly.entity_id
_entity_poly.type
_entity_poly.pdbx_seq_one_letter_code
_entity_poly.pdbx_strand_id
1 'polypeptide(L)'
;DSSADTIVGIDINGEKEAIARQMGCNEFINPKSLDQPLEEVLRAKGIEYAFDCVGNEDVLNTALKSLTPWGSLTVIGLGKRGNKVETSVAELLEGRQVAGGYFGNMKPREANQRLVDMMCAGNLKIDSMITHRMRLEDIGRAFDVLKAGETIRTTITCRAAVLWKEGSPLTVETITVDPPKKGEVRVRMVAAGVCATDAHFVWGWPTDLALDFEGLPVVLGHEGAGVVESVGAGVTAVSAGDKVVLMWMPECGVCDLCRNPKTNFCSVGNFYTTLYHDNRETRMKVNGKPLLSLAGTSTFSEYAVVRQSQVAKVNPSADLKTGCIIGCAVGTGYGSATNIARV
;
A
#
# COMPACT_ATOMS: atom_id res chain seq x y z
N ASP A 1 -7.03 -7.29 25.91
CA ASP A 1 -6.41 -7.44 27.23
C ASP A 1 -5.14 -8.26 27.14
N SER A 2 -3.99 -7.59 27.12
CA SER A 2 -2.71 -8.25 27.35
C SER A 2 -2.54 -8.41 28.86
N SER A 3 -2.37 -9.64 29.34
CA SER A 3 -2.09 -9.98 30.74
C SER A 3 -0.67 -9.61 31.19
N ALA A 4 -0.07 -8.57 30.59
CA ALA A 4 1.27 -8.11 30.93
C ALA A 4 1.16 -7.07 32.06
N ASP A 5 1.85 -7.31 33.16
CA ASP A 5 1.80 -6.43 34.34
C ASP A 5 2.49 -5.07 34.10
N THR A 6 3.48 -5.01 33.22
CA THR A 6 4.22 -3.78 32.87
C THR A 6 4.79 -3.83 31.46
N ILE A 7 4.56 -2.79 30.68
CA ILE A 7 5.11 -2.58 29.33
C ILE A 7 6.10 -1.42 29.37
N VAL A 8 7.37 -1.71 29.09
CA VAL A 8 8.45 -0.72 29.02
C VAL A 8 8.78 -0.41 27.56
N GLY A 9 8.60 0.84 27.16
CA GLY A 9 8.90 1.35 25.82
C GLY A 9 10.31 1.93 25.77
N ILE A 10 11.12 1.48 24.82
CA ILE A 10 12.51 1.92 24.65
C ILE A 10 12.65 2.63 23.31
N ASP A 11 13.00 3.92 23.32
CA ASP A 11 13.34 4.66 22.10
C ASP A 11 14.30 5.82 22.43
N ILE A 12 15.21 6.11 21.50
CA ILE A 12 16.17 7.22 21.64
C ILE A 12 15.52 8.59 21.39
N ASN A 13 14.35 8.63 20.74
CA ASN A 13 13.57 9.84 20.55
C ASN A 13 12.58 10.01 21.71
N GLY A 14 12.88 10.94 22.63
CA GLY A 14 12.02 11.25 23.78
C GLY A 14 10.63 11.78 23.39
N GLU A 15 10.46 12.36 22.21
CA GLU A 15 9.16 12.89 21.75
C GLU A 15 8.10 11.77 21.57
N LYS A 16 8.54 10.51 21.48
CA LYS A 16 7.65 9.35 21.36
C LYS A 16 7.05 8.87 22.68
N GLU A 17 7.46 9.42 23.83
CA GLU A 17 6.94 8.98 25.13
C GLU A 17 5.41 9.13 25.21
N ALA A 18 4.89 10.30 24.84
CA ALA A 18 3.46 10.61 24.96
C ALA A 18 2.60 9.59 24.21
N ILE A 19 2.99 9.24 22.98
CA ILE A 19 2.25 8.28 22.17
C ILE A 19 2.50 6.83 22.60
N ALA A 20 3.71 6.48 23.06
CA ALA A 20 3.94 5.17 23.64
C ALA A 20 2.97 4.92 24.81
N ARG A 21 2.81 5.91 25.70
CA ARG A 21 1.85 5.84 26.82
C ARG A 21 0.42 5.71 26.36
N GLN A 22 0.02 6.47 25.33
CA GLN A 22 -1.31 6.34 24.72
C GLN A 22 -1.57 4.93 24.17
N MET A 23 -0.52 4.25 23.69
CA MET A 23 -0.57 2.89 23.16
C MET A 23 -0.48 1.80 24.25
N GLY A 24 -0.49 2.16 25.53
CA GLY A 24 -0.49 1.23 26.66
C GLY A 24 0.88 0.99 27.28
N CYS A 25 1.92 1.74 26.88
CA CYS A 25 3.21 1.69 27.56
C CYS A 25 3.11 2.30 28.96
N ASN A 26 3.56 1.55 29.97
CA ASN A 26 3.56 1.99 31.37
C ASN A 26 4.77 2.87 31.69
N GLU A 27 5.93 2.55 31.14
CA GLU A 27 7.20 3.22 31.40
C GLU A 27 7.95 3.45 30.10
N PHE A 28 8.48 4.65 29.89
CA PHE A 28 9.28 4.97 28.71
C PHE A 28 10.71 5.30 29.14
N ILE A 29 11.69 4.67 28.49
CA ILE A 29 13.10 4.87 28.79
C ILE A 29 13.83 5.29 27.52
N ASN A 30 14.51 6.44 27.59
CA ASN A 30 15.50 6.84 26.61
C ASN A 30 16.88 6.36 27.06
N PRO A 31 17.54 5.42 26.35
CA PRO A 31 18.85 4.92 26.78
C PRO A 31 19.93 6.00 26.86
N LYS A 32 19.77 7.11 26.13
CA LYS A 32 20.73 8.23 26.14
C LYS A 32 20.66 9.08 27.42
N SER A 33 19.61 8.95 28.22
CA SER A 33 19.45 9.67 29.48
C SER A 33 19.83 8.84 30.70
N LEU A 34 20.46 7.67 30.52
CA LEU A 34 20.88 6.79 31.60
C LEU A 34 22.38 6.95 31.87
N ASP A 35 22.75 6.92 33.15
CA ASP A 35 24.15 6.89 33.60
C ASP A 35 24.73 5.46 33.65
N GLN A 36 23.89 4.44 33.40
CA GLN A 36 24.24 3.01 33.46
C GLN A 36 23.72 2.25 32.23
N PRO A 37 24.31 1.10 31.87
CA PRO A 37 23.88 0.33 30.70
C PRO A 37 22.41 -0.07 30.75
N LEU A 38 21.71 0.05 29.62
CA LEU A 38 20.27 -0.19 29.53
C LEU A 38 19.91 -1.62 30.00
N GLU A 39 20.70 -2.61 29.63
CA GLU A 39 20.47 -4.01 29.98
C GLU A 39 20.49 -4.26 31.49
N GLU A 40 21.27 -3.51 32.27
CA GLU A 40 21.30 -3.63 33.73
C GLU A 40 20.04 -3.04 34.35
N VAL A 41 19.60 -1.87 33.86
CA VAL A 41 18.35 -1.23 34.29
C VAL A 41 17.16 -2.14 34.04
N LEU A 42 17.10 -2.74 32.85
CA LEU A 42 16.00 -3.61 32.46
C LEU A 42 16.06 -4.95 33.20
N ARG A 43 17.25 -5.57 33.37
CA ARG A 43 17.37 -6.82 34.12
C ARG A 43 16.90 -6.68 35.56
N ALA A 44 17.19 -5.55 36.22
CA ALA A 44 16.72 -5.26 37.57
C ALA A 44 15.18 -5.18 37.68
N LYS A 45 14.48 -4.91 36.56
CA LYS A 45 13.02 -4.90 36.46
C LYS A 45 12.43 -6.29 36.15
N GLY A 46 13.27 -7.30 35.89
CA GLY A 46 12.81 -8.67 35.63
C GLY A 46 12.10 -8.85 34.29
N ILE A 47 12.60 -8.25 33.20
CA ILE A 47 11.97 -8.37 31.88
C ILE A 47 11.98 -9.84 31.40
N GLU A 48 10.80 -10.40 31.15
CA GLU A 48 10.65 -11.78 30.66
C GLU A 48 10.45 -11.86 29.14
N TYR A 49 9.93 -10.79 28.53
CA TYR A 49 9.63 -10.73 27.10
C TYR A 49 10.19 -9.46 26.49
N ALA A 50 10.98 -9.60 25.43
CA ALA A 50 11.51 -8.49 24.64
C ALA A 50 11.09 -8.63 23.17
N PHE A 51 10.69 -7.51 22.57
CA PHE A 51 10.31 -7.43 21.16
C PHE A 51 11.22 -6.43 20.46
N ASP A 52 12.11 -6.90 19.61
CA ASP A 52 12.93 -6.01 18.79
C ASP A 52 12.16 -5.59 17.53
N CYS A 53 11.93 -4.29 17.41
CA CYS A 53 11.26 -3.68 16.27
C CYS A 53 12.23 -2.92 15.34
N VAL A 54 13.55 -2.97 15.61
CA VAL A 54 14.56 -2.17 14.89
C VAL A 54 15.40 -3.04 13.95
N GLY A 55 15.78 -4.24 14.37
CA GLY A 55 16.67 -5.14 13.63
C GLY A 55 18.15 -4.76 13.70
N ASN A 56 18.51 -3.78 14.53
CA ASN A 56 19.91 -3.40 14.75
C ASN A 56 20.60 -4.42 15.66
N GLU A 57 21.84 -4.82 15.34
CA GLU A 57 22.58 -5.85 16.06
C GLU A 57 22.83 -5.50 17.54
N ASP A 58 23.22 -4.26 17.83
CA ASP A 58 23.46 -3.82 19.21
C ASP A 58 22.15 -3.85 20.01
N VAL A 59 21.07 -3.33 19.42
CA VAL A 59 19.73 -3.33 20.04
C VAL A 59 19.25 -4.76 20.33
N LEU A 60 19.46 -5.68 19.40
CA LEU A 60 19.11 -7.10 19.56
C LEU A 60 19.85 -7.75 20.74
N ASN A 61 21.16 -7.55 20.81
CA ASN A 61 21.99 -8.15 21.86
C ASN A 61 21.76 -7.47 23.23
N THR A 62 21.52 -6.16 23.27
CA THR A 62 21.08 -5.46 24.49
C THR A 62 19.71 -5.96 24.95
N ALA A 63 18.75 -6.14 24.04
CA ALA A 63 17.44 -6.69 24.36
C ALA A 63 17.54 -8.11 24.94
N LEU A 64 18.38 -8.96 24.35
CA LEU A 64 18.63 -10.31 24.89
C LEU A 64 19.24 -10.24 26.30
N LYS A 65 20.27 -9.42 26.50
CA LYS A 65 20.93 -9.24 27.81
C LYS A 65 20.00 -8.64 28.87
N SER A 66 18.96 -7.92 28.48
CA SER A 66 17.99 -7.32 29.40
C SER A 66 17.06 -8.35 30.05
N LEU A 67 17.00 -9.57 29.51
CA LEU A 67 16.04 -10.59 29.93
C LEU A 67 16.48 -11.36 31.17
N THR A 68 15.48 -11.81 31.95
CA THR A 68 15.65 -12.88 32.94
C THR A 68 16.23 -14.15 32.29
N PRO A 69 16.83 -15.09 33.06
CA PRO A 69 17.46 -16.29 32.51
C PRO A 69 16.56 -17.09 31.55
N TRP A 70 15.28 -17.23 31.86
CA TRP A 70 14.25 -17.93 31.07
C TRP A 70 13.50 -17.05 30.08
N GLY A 71 13.88 -15.77 29.93
CA GLY A 71 13.16 -14.82 29.10
C GLY A 71 13.26 -15.11 27.60
N SER A 72 12.36 -14.47 26.85
CA SER A 72 12.22 -14.66 25.41
C SER A 72 12.42 -13.37 24.62
N LEU A 73 13.29 -13.42 23.62
CA LEU A 73 13.46 -12.37 22.61
C LEU A 73 12.70 -12.76 21.34
N THR A 74 11.77 -11.90 20.91
CA THR A 74 11.10 -11.98 19.61
C THR A 74 11.65 -10.92 18.66
N VAL A 75 12.23 -11.36 17.55
CA VAL A 75 12.78 -10.48 16.51
C VAL A 75 11.71 -10.17 15.45
N ILE A 76 11.37 -8.89 15.32
CA ILE A 76 10.38 -8.35 14.37
C ILE A 76 11.05 -7.42 13.35
N GLY A 77 12.00 -6.60 13.81
CA GLY A 77 12.71 -5.61 13.00
C GLY A 77 13.59 -6.24 11.92
N LEU A 78 13.68 -5.58 10.76
CA LEU A 78 14.50 -6.04 9.65
C LEU A 78 15.88 -5.37 9.70
N GLY A 79 16.89 -6.18 10.06
CA GLY A 79 18.28 -5.77 10.14
C GLY A 79 19.05 -5.85 8.82
N LYS A 80 20.33 -5.48 8.89
CA LYS A 80 21.28 -5.74 7.79
C LYS A 80 21.50 -7.25 7.66
N ARG A 81 21.74 -7.72 6.43
CA ARG A 81 22.16 -9.12 6.21
C ARG A 81 23.44 -9.39 6.99
N GLY A 82 23.43 -10.46 7.76
CA GLY A 82 24.57 -10.89 8.57
C GLY A 82 24.52 -10.44 10.03
N ASN A 83 23.55 -9.61 10.43
CA ASN A 83 23.35 -9.27 11.84
C ASN A 83 23.13 -10.54 12.68
N LYS A 84 23.72 -10.58 13.87
CA LYS A 84 23.68 -11.74 14.76
C LYS A 84 23.01 -11.44 16.09
N VAL A 85 22.39 -12.49 16.64
CA VAL A 85 21.99 -12.55 18.05
C VAL A 85 22.90 -13.56 18.72
N GLU A 86 23.64 -13.14 19.73
CA GLU A 86 24.63 -13.99 20.42
C GLU A 86 24.11 -14.39 21.80
N THR A 87 24.06 -15.70 22.05
CA THR A 87 23.65 -16.30 23.33
C THR A 87 24.58 -17.47 23.65
N SER A 88 24.82 -17.71 24.94
CA SER A 88 25.58 -18.88 25.38
C SER A 88 24.70 -20.13 25.47
N VAL A 89 25.34 -21.31 25.39
CA VAL A 89 24.64 -22.59 25.58
C VAL A 89 24.06 -22.71 26.99
N ALA A 90 24.76 -22.20 28.00
CA ALA A 90 24.26 -22.21 29.38
C ALA A 90 22.95 -21.45 29.51
N GLU A 91 22.86 -20.24 28.94
CA GLU A 91 21.63 -19.45 28.97
C GLU A 91 20.47 -20.15 28.24
N LEU A 92 20.74 -20.84 27.13
CA LEU A 92 19.72 -21.65 26.44
C LEU A 92 19.25 -22.82 27.32
N LEU A 93 20.15 -23.48 28.03
CA LEU A 93 19.82 -24.57 28.97
C LEU A 93 19.04 -24.07 30.19
N GLU A 94 19.23 -22.81 30.59
CA GLU A 94 18.46 -22.12 31.64
C GLU A 94 17.04 -21.72 31.18
N GLY A 95 16.68 -21.99 29.91
CA GLY A 95 15.35 -21.78 29.37
C GLY A 95 15.21 -20.57 28.45
N ARG A 96 16.31 -19.88 28.11
CA ARG A 96 16.29 -18.71 27.21
C ARG A 96 15.76 -19.06 25.84
N GLN A 97 14.95 -18.16 25.29
CA GLN A 97 14.38 -18.32 23.95
C GLN A 97 14.72 -17.14 23.05
N VAL A 98 15.02 -17.47 21.79
CA VAL A 98 15.12 -16.49 20.70
C VAL A 98 14.25 -16.99 19.56
N ALA A 99 13.27 -16.18 19.19
CA ALA A 99 12.32 -16.49 18.13
C ALA A 99 12.21 -15.31 17.17
N GLY A 100 11.74 -15.58 15.96
CA GLY A 100 11.43 -14.55 14.97
C GLY A 100 10.38 -15.05 14.00
N GLY A 101 9.77 -14.12 13.28
CA GLY A 101 8.75 -14.48 12.30
C GLY A 101 8.41 -13.31 11.40
N TYR A 102 8.61 -13.50 10.10
CA TYR A 102 8.03 -12.60 9.13
C TYR A 102 6.51 -12.62 9.30
N PHE A 103 5.91 -11.45 9.48
CA PHE A 103 4.47 -11.31 9.65
C PHE A 103 3.90 -12.16 10.82
N GLY A 104 4.68 -12.35 11.88
CA GLY A 104 4.28 -13.14 13.06
C GLY A 104 4.03 -14.62 12.75
N ASN A 105 4.61 -15.16 11.67
CA ASN A 105 4.36 -16.52 11.16
C ASN A 105 2.89 -16.80 10.79
N MET A 106 2.08 -15.74 10.63
CA MET A 106 0.68 -15.88 10.25
C MET A 106 0.51 -16.12 8.75
N LYS A 107 -0.55 -16.85 8.37
CA LYS A 107 -0.95 -16.97 6.96
C LYS A 107 -1.59 -15.63 6.52
N PRO A 108 -0.99 -14.90 5.55
CA PRO A 108 -1.35 -13.50 5.32
C PRO A 108 -2.81 -13.24 4.96
N ARG A 109 -3.45 -14.09 4.16
CA ARG A 109 -4.84 -13.87 3.71
C ARG A 109 -5.82 -13.89 4.87
N GLU A 110 -5.83 -14.97 5.63
CA GLU A 110 -6.72 -15.15 6.77
C GLU A 110 -6.41 -14.16 7.90
N ALA A 111 -5.13 -13.94 8.18
CA ALA A 111 -4.71 -13.03 9.23
C ALA A 111 -5.10 -11.57 8.93
N ASN A 112 -4.87 -11.10 7.70
CA ASN A 112 -5.28 -9.74 7.34
C ASN A 112 -6.80 -9.56 7.40
N GLN A 113 -7.58 -10.55 6.96
CA GLN A 113 -9.05 -10.48 7.11
C GLN A 113 -9.45 -10.34 8.57
N ARG A 114 -8.93 -11.21 9.45
CA ARG A 114 -9.20 -11.16 10.88
C ARG A 114 -8.80 -9.83 11.51
N LEU A 115 -7.64 -9.29 11.16
CA LEU A 115 -7.15 -8.00 11.68
C LEU A 115 -8.05 -6.84 11.23
N VAL A 116 -8.54 -6.87 9.99
CA VAL A 116 -9.50 -5.89 9.47
C VAL A 116 -10.84 -6.01 10.21
N ASP A 117 -11.33 -7.22 10.45
CA ASP A 117 -12.57 -7.44 11.20
C ASP A 117 -12.46 -6.89 12.64
N MET A 118 -11.32 -7.13 13.30
CA MET A 118 -11.01 -6.57 14.62
C MET A 118 -10.95 -5.04 14.60
N MET A 119 -10.37 -4.44 13.56
CA MET A 119 -10.33 -2.99 13.36
C MET A 119 -11.74 -2.42 13.20
N CYS A 120 -12.56 -3.02 12.34
CA CYS A 120 -13.95 -2.62 12.11
C CYS A 120 -14.81 -2.75 13.37
N ALA A 121 -14.55 -3.77 14.20
CA ALA A 121 -15.21 -3.97 15.48
C ALA A 121 -14.72 -3.01 16.59
N GLY A 122 -13.72 -2.15 16.32
CA GLY A 122 -13.12 -1.24 17.32
C GLY A 122 -12.16 -1.92 18.30
N ASN A 123 -11.90 -3.22 18.12
CA ASN A 123 -11.03 -4.04 18.97
C ASN A 123 -9.54 -3.89 18.62
N LEU A 124 -9.24 -3.25 17.48
CA LEU A 124 -7.88 -2.96 17.03
C LEU A 124 -7.78 -1.50 16.57
N LYS A 125 -7.22 -0.64 17.43
CA LYS A 125 -7.13 0.81 17.21
C LYS A 125 -5.88 1.17 16.39
N ILE A 126 -5.92 0.94 15.08
CA ILE A 126 -4.81 1.27 14.17
C ILE A 126 -4.77 2.77 13.83
N ASP A 127 -5.90 3.45 13.83
CA ASP A 127 -5.99 4.86 13.43
C ASP A 127 -5.12 5.77 14.30
N SER A 128 -4.98 5.46 15.60
CA SER A 128 -4.10 6.21 16.51
C SER A 128 -2.61 6.07 16.19
N MET A 129 -2.21 5.11 15.35
CA MET A 129 -0.83 4.96 14.89
C MET A 129 -0.52 5.87 13.69
N ILE A 130 -1.54 6.44 13.03
CA ILE A 130 -1.36 7.36 11.90
C ILE A 130 -1.17 8.78 12.45
N THR A 131 0.09 9.13 12.68
CA THR A 131 0.47 10.45 13.21
C THR A 131 0.53 11.53 12.13
N HIS A 132 0.71 11.14 10.86
CA HIS A 132 0.80 12.07 9.75
C HIS A 132 -0.03 11.59 8.56
N ARG A 133 -0.77 12.53 7.96
CA ARG A 133 -1.45 12.38 6.66
C ARG A 133 -0.84 13.41 5.72
N MET A 134 -0.25 12.95 4.62
CA MET A 134 0.51 13.82 3.72
C MET A 134 0.02 13.60 2.29
N ARG A 135 0.11 14.63 1.47
CA ARG A 135 -0.14 14.49 0.04
C ARG A 135 1.03 13.73 -0.59
N LEU A 136 0.77 13.03 -1.69
CA LEU A 136 1.83 12.22 -2.32
C LEU A 136 2.97 13.06 -2.89
N GLU A 137 2.73 14.32 -3.26
CA GLU A 137 3.79 15.26 -3.64
C GLU A 137 4.83 15.47 -2.52
N ASP A 138 4.44 15.21 -1.27
CA ASP A 138 5.30 15.31 -0.09
C ASP A 138 5.96 13.98 0.28
N ILE A 139 6.03 12.99 -0.63
CA ILE A 139 6.61 11.67 -0.31
C ILE A 139 8.06 11.73 0.16
N GLY A 140 8.86 12.64 -0.41
CA GLY A 140 10.23 12.88 0.05
C GLY A 140 10.25 13.29 1.51
N ARG A 141 9.43 14.29 1.85
CA ARG A 141 9.23 14.72 3.24
C ARG A 141 8.68 13.59 4.12
N ALA A 142 7.78 12.74 3.62
CA ALA A 142 7.25 11.60 4.36
C ALA A 142 8.36 10.61 4.78
N PHE A 143 9.35 10.38 3.92
CA PHE A 143 10.55 9.60 4.27
C PHE A 143 11.48 10.37 5.21
N ASP A 144 11.63 11.68 5.04
CA ASP A 144 12.47 12.51 5.92
C ASP A 144 11.95 12.50 7.36
N VAL A 145 10.64 12.73 7.56
CA VAL A 145 10.02 12.72 8.89
C VAL A 145 10.01 11.31 9.50
N LEU A 146 9.92 10.24 8.67
CA LEU A 146 10.08 8.86 9.14
C LEU A 146 11.51 8.60 9.62
N LYS A 147 12.51 9.03 8.86
CA LYS A 147 13.92 8.88 9.21
C LYS A 147 14.29 9.71 10.44
N ALA A 148 13.73 10.92 10.59
CA ALA A 148 13.90 11.78 11.75
C ALA A 148 13.19 11.23 13.00
N GLY A 149 12.29 10.27 12.84
CA GLY A 149 11.50 9.69 13.94
C GLY A 149 10.37 10.59 14.43
N GLU A 150 9.96 11.58 13.63
CA GLU A 150 8.86 12.52 13.89
C GLU A 150 7.47 11.88 13.62
N THR A 151 7.42 10.70 13.01
CA THR A 151 6.17 9.97 12.69
C THR A 151 6.26 8.50 13.09
N ILE A 152 5.11 7.91 13.44
CA ILE A 152 4.95 6.46 13.67
C ILE A 152 4.56 5.78 12.35
N ARG A 153 3.48 6.26 11.74
CA ARG A 153 3.03 5.89 10.40
C ARG A 153 2.58 7.14 9.65
N THR A 154 2.99 7.23 8.40
CA THR A 154 2.54 8.25 7.45
C THR A 154 1.67 7.58 6.41
N THR A 155 0.47 8.12 6.19
CA THR A 155 -0.37 7.71 5.06
C THR A 155 -0.35 8.77 3.98
N ILE A 156 -0.37 8.32 2.73
CA ILE A 156 -0.44 9.18 1.57
C ILE A 156 -1.90 9.34 1.18
N THR A 157 -2.37 10.59 1.15
CA THR A 157 -3.71 10.93 0.69
C THR A 157 -3.68 11.71 -0.61
N CYS A 158 -4.73 11.57 -1.41
CA CYS A 158 -4.95 12.38 -2.60
C CYS A 158 -6.45 12.54 -2.86
N ARG A 159 -6.83 13.40 -3.80
CA ARG A 159 -8.23 13.60 -4.16
C ARG A 159 -8.65 12.65 -5.28
N ALA A 160 -9.89 12.20 -5.23
CA ALA A 160 -10.53 11.44 -6.31
C ALA A 160 -12.02 11.79 -6.41
N ALA A 161 -12.58 11.69 -7.61
CA ALA A 161 -14.02 11.80 -7.83
C ALA A 161 -14.67 10.42 -7.67
N VAL A 162 -15.51 10.28 -6.64
CA VAL A 162 -16.14 9.02 -6.25
C VAL A 162 -17.61 9.02 -6.67
N LEU A 163 -18.03 7.92 -7.31
CA LEU A 163 -19.44 7.62 -7.51
C LEU A 163 -19.93 6.75 -6.35
N TRP A 164 -20.82 7.31 -5.52
CA TRP A 164 -21.41 6.61 -4.39
C TRP A 164 -22.67 5.83 -4.76
N LYS A 165 -23.40 6.32 -5.75
CA LYS A 165 -24.67 5.79 -6.24
C LYS A 165 -24.82 6.10 -7.72
N GLU A 166 -25.30 5.15 -8.51
CA GLU A 166 -25.64 5.41 -9.91
C GLU A 166 -26.74 6.46 -10.06
N GLY A 167 -26.73 7.17 -11.18
CA GLY A 167 -27.66 8.27 -11.43
C GLY A 167 -27.44 9.48 -10.50
N SER A 168 -26.30 9.54 -9.80
CA SER A 168 -25.97 10.61 -8.86
C SER A 168 -24.67 11.31 -9.29
N PRO A 169 -24.50 12.62 -8.96
CA PRO A 169 -23.27 13.32 -9.25
C PRO A 169 -22.09 12.72 -8.49
N LEU A 170 -20.89 12.82 -9.09
CA LEU A 170 -19.63 12.48 -8.42
C LEU A 170 -19.34 13.47 -7.29
N THR A 171 -18.78 12.99 -6.18
CA THR A 171 -18.23 13.84 -5.11
C THR A 171 -16.71 13.74 -5.07
N VAL A 172 -16.03 14.87 -4.79
CA VAL A 172 -14.57 14.86 -4.62
C VAL A 172 -14.26 14.46 -3.18
N GLU A 173 -13.64 13.31 -3.02
CA GLU A 173 -13.25 12.75 -1.72
C GLU A 173 -11.74 12.80 -1.54
N THR A 174 -11.31 12.84 -0.27
CA THR A 174 -9.91 12.53 0.07
C THR A 174 -9.78 11.02 0.26
N ILE A 175 -8.97 10.38 -0.58
CA ILE A 175 -8.74 8.94 -0.59
C ILE A 175 -7.29 8.61 -0.20
N THR A 176 -7.06 7.36 0.17
CA THR A 176 -5.72 6.76 0.28
C THR A 176 -5.49 5.84 -0.91
N VAL A 177 -4.29 5.88 -1.49
CA VAL A 177 -3.86 4.98 -2.57
C VAL A 177 -2.67 4.14 -2.10
N ASP A 178 -2.91 2.84 -1.92
CA ASP A 178 -1.90 1.86 -1.51
C ASP A 178 -0.73 1.81 -2.52
N PRO A 179 0.50 1.42 -2.11
CA PRO A 179 1.62 1.26 -3.03
C PRO A 179 1.37 0.09 -4.03
N PRO A 180 2.04 0.11 -5.20
CA PRO A 180 1.88 -0.96 -6.19
C PRO A 180 2.49 -2.28 -5.70
N LYS A 181 1.77 -3.39 -5.87
CA LYS A 181 2.25 -4.76 -5.61
C LYS A 181 2.99 -5.32 -6.84
N LYS A 182 3.39 -6.60 -6.76
CA LYS A 182 4.09 -7.30 -7.85
C LYS A 182 3.35 -7.14 -9.18
N GLY A 183 4.03 -6.66 -10.22
CA GLY A 183 3.47 -6.45 -11.56
C GLY A 183 2.54 -5.23 -11.70
N GLU A 184 2.41 -4.40 -10.65
CA GLU A 184 1.60 -3.19 -10.64
C GLU A 184 2.46 -1.93 -10.72
N VAL A 185 1.86 -0.86 -11.23
CA VAL A 185 2.48 0.45 -11.46
C VAL A 185 1.61 1.51 -10.82
N ARG A 186 2.20 2.41 -10.04
CA ARG A 186 1.50 3.59 -9.54
C ARG A 186 1.82 4.79 -10.42
N VAL A 187 0.78 5.45 -10.91
CA VAL A 187 0.86 6.56 -11.85
C VAL A 187 0.27 7.80 -11.20
N ARG A 188 1.04 8.89 -11.23
CA ARG A 188 0.56 10.23 -10.92
C ARG A 188 -0.17 10.79 -12.13
N MET A 189 -1.46 11.04 -12.00
CA MET A 189 -2.25 11.55 -13.11
C MET A 189 -1.87 13.00 -13.42
N VAL A 190 -1.72 13.29 -14.72
CA VAL A 190 -1.53 14.65 -15.23
C VAL A 190 -2.81 15.18 -15.83
N ALA A 191 -3.54 14.33 -16.54
CA ALA A 191 -4.85 14.64 -17.08
C ALA A 191 -5.69 13.36 -17.25
N ALA A 192 -7.01 13.54 -17.20
CA ALA A 192 -8.00 12.51 -17.50
C ALA A 192 -9.02 13.05 -18.52
N GLY A 193 -9.45 12.19 -19.43
CA GLY A 193 -10.57 12.45 -20.33
C GLY A 193 -11.88 12.02 -19.68
N VAL A 194 -12.98 12.67 -20.04
CA VAL A 194 -14.34 12.23 -19.65
C VAL A 194 -14.95 11.53 -20.86
N CYS A 195 -15.17 10.23 -20.74
CA CYS A 195 -15.74 9.43 -21.81
C CYS A 195 -17.24 9.23 -21.61
N ALA A 196 -17.99 9.04 -22.71
CA ALA A 196 -19.42 8.73 -22.66
C ALA A 196 -19.71 7.48 -21.80
N THR A 197 -18.81 6.50 -21.80
CA THR A 197 -18.89 5.31 -20.94
C THR A 197 -18.92 5.65 -19.45
N ASP A 198 -18.17 6.66 -19.00
CA ASP A 198 -18.23 7.10 -17.59
C ASP A 198 -19.58 7.77 -17.28
N ALA A 199 -20.14 8.51 -18.25
CA ALA A 199 -21.40 9.23 -18.12
C ALA A 199 -22.61 8.31 -17.97
N HIS A 200 -22.59 7.12 -18.58
CA HIS A 200 -23.64 6.12 -18.39
C HIS A 200 -23.90 5.81 -16.90
N PHE A 201 -22.84 5.71 -16.09
CA PHE A 201 -22.96 5.45 -14.65
C PHE A 201 -23.48 6.67 -13.87
N VAL A 202 -22.99 7.86 -14.22
CA VAL A 202 -23.40 9.12 -13.58
C VAL A 202 -24.86 9.46 -13.89
N TRP A 203 -25.33 9.15 -15.10
CA TRP A 203 -26.72 9.39 -15.52
C TRP A 203 -27.67 8.24 -15.23
N GLY A 204 -27.16 7.10 -14.76
CA GLY A 204 -27.96 5.91 -14.46
C GLY A 204 -28.65 5.34 -15.70
N TRP A 205 -27.99 5.43 -16.85
CA TRP A 205 -28.51 4.84 -18.09
C TRP A 205 -28.29 3.33 -18.05
N PRO A 206 -29.26 2.51 -18.48
CA PRO A 206 -29.08 1.07 -18.53
C PRO A 206 -27.86 0.72 -19.39
N THR A 207 -26.96 -0.10 -18.84
CA THR A 207 -25.82 -0.64 -19.58
C THR A 207 -25.62 -2.09 -19.20
N ASP A 208 -25.13 -2.91 -20.12
CA ASP A 208 -24.65 -4.25 -19.78
C ASP A 208 -23.28 -4.23 -19.06
N LEU A 209 -22.92 -3.13 -18.38
CA LEU A 209 -21.61 -2.89 -17.73
C LEU A 209 -21.58 -3.42 -16.28
N ALA A 210 -20.38 -3.83 -15.84
CA ALA A 210 -20.16 -4.62 -14.63
C ALA A 210 -20.59 -3.99 -13.28
N LEU A 211 -20.89 -2.68 -13.23
CA LEU A 211 -21.27 -2.05 -11.96
C LEU A 211 -22.59 -2.56 -11.41
N ASP A 212 -23.50 -3.02 -12.28
CA ASP A 212 -24.76 -3.69 -11.91
C ASP A 212 -24.55 -4.97 -11.07
N PHE A 213 -23.36 -5.59 -11.15
CA PHE A 213 -23.08 -6.89 -10.53
C PHE A 213 -22.06 -6.85 -9.38
N GLU A 214 -21.13 -5.88 -9.36
CA GLU A 214 -20.02 -5.85 -8.37
C GLU A 214 -20.10 -4.72 -7.34
N GLY A 215 -20.95 -3.70 -7.56
CA GLY A 215 -21.35 -2.72 -6.54
C GLY A 215 -20.61 -1.37 -6.56
N LEU A 216 -20.95 -0.53 -5.58
CA LEU A 216 -20.48 0.84 -5.34
C LEU A 216 -19.92 0.91 -3.90
N PRO A 217 -19.08 1.89 -3.54
CA PRO A 217 -18.59 3.03 -4.33
C PRO A 217 -17.39 2.73 -5.24
N VAL A 218 -17.22 3.53 -6.29
CA VAL A 218 -16.18 3.37 -7.32
C VAL A 218 -15.52 4.71 -7.68
N VAL A 219 -14.24 4.67 -8.03
CA VAL A 219 -13.59 5.79 -8.74
C VAL A 219 -13.68 5.53 -10.24
N LEU A 220 -14.40 6.39 -10.97
CA LEU A 220 -14.58 6.28 -12.42
C LEU A 220 -13.34 6.79 -13.19
N GLY A 221 -13.47 6.86 -14.51
CA GLY A 221 -12.45 7.36 -15.43
C GLY A 221 -11.55 6.23 -15.92
N HIS A 222 -11.41 6.15 -17.24
CA HIS A 222 -10.56 5.16 -17.91
C HIS A 222 -9.76 5.76 -19.08
N GLU A 223 -9.88 7.06 -19.28
CA GLU A 223 -9.04 7.86 -20.16
C GLU A 223 -8.10 8.70 -19.31
N GLY A 224 -6.79 8.46 -19.41
CA GLY A 224 -5.85 9.16 -18.56
C GLY A 224 -4.40 9.01 -18.99
N ALA A 225 -3.64 10.07 -18.73
CA ALA A 225 -2.21 10.10 -18.93
C ALA A 225 -1.51 10.70 -17.71
N GLY A 226 -0.32 10.20 -17.45
CA GLY A 226 0.40 10.53 -16.23
C GLY A 226 1.88 10.21 -16.31
N VAL A 227 2.51 10.32 -15.15
CA VAL A 227 3.92 9.98 -14.95
C VAL A 227 3.99 8.83 -13.95
N VAL A 228 4.76 7.80 -14.28
CA VAL A 228 5.01 6.69 -13.35
C VAL A 228 5.70 7.23 -12.11
N GLU A 229 5.07 7.05 -10.96
CA GLU A 229 5.63 7.47 -9.67
C GLU A 229 6.45 6.34 -9.05
N SER A 230 5.91 5.12 -9.02
CA SER A 230 6.63 3.93 -8.54
C SER A 230 6.16 2.67 -9.25
N VAL A 231 7.01 1.64 -9.21
CA VAL A 231 6.74 0.32 -9.79
C VAL A 231 6.87 -0.76 -8.73
N GLY A 232 6.00 -1.75 -8.78
CA GLY A 232 6.10 -2.92 -7.92
C GLY A 232 7.11 -3.95 -8.45
N ALA A 233 7.36 -4.98 -7.65
CA ALA A 233 8.32 -6.03 -8.01
C ALA A 233 7.98 -6.71 -9.34
N GLY A 234 8.98 -6.96 -10.19
CA GLY A 234 8.80 -7.67 -11.46
C GLY A 234 8.15 -6.86 -12.59
N VAL A 235 7.92 -5.56 -12.38
CA VAL A 235 7.58 -4.66 -13.49
C VAL A 235 8.80 -4.44 -14.36
N THR A 236 8.62 -4.58 -15.67
CA THR A 236 9.68 -4.37 -16.67
C THR A 236 9.26 -3.43 -17.80
N ALA A 237 7.95 -3.21 -17.98
CA ALA A 237 7.41 -2.37 -19.06
C ALA A 237 7.74 -0.87 -18.91
N VAL A 238 7.90 -0.39 -17.68
CA VAL A 238 8.11 1.04 -17.36
C VAL A 238 8.98 1.21 -16.12
N SER A 239 9.50 2.42 -15.91
CA SER A 239 10.24 2.84 -14.71
C SER A 239 9.71 4.18 -14.17
N ALA A 240 10.05 4.51 -12.91
CA ALA A 240 9.70 5.80 -12.33
C ALA A 240 10.19 6.97 -13.19
N GLY A 241 9.33 7.99 -13.37
CA GLY A 241 9.58 9.14 -14.24
C GLY A 241 9.11 8.96 -15.69
N ASP A 242 8.80 7.73 -16.14
CA ASP A 242 8.27 7.51 -17.49
C ASP A 242 6.90 8.17 -17.67
N LYS A 243 6.70 8.82 -18.82
CA LYS A 243 5.38 9.28 -19.25
C LYS A 243 4.57 8.11 -19.78
N VAL A 244 3.32 7.99 -19.36
CA VAL A 244 2.44 6.88 -19.72
C VAL A 244 1.03 7.33 -20.05
N VAL A 245 0.37 6.56 -20.90
CA VAL A 245 -1.10 6.57 -21.10
C VAL A 245 -1.64 5.27 -20.51
N LEU A 246 -2.75 5.37 -19.76
CA LEU A 246 -3.43 4.21 -19.19
C LEU A 246 -4.34 3.56 -20.23
N MET A 247 -4.43 2.23 -20.18
CA MET A 247 -5.23 1.43 -21.10
C MET A 247 -6.27 0.63 -20.33
N TRP A 248 -7.55 0.83 -20.66
CA TRP A 248 -8.64 0.04 -20.07
C TRP A 248 -8.62 -1.42 -20.55
N MET A 249 -8.06 -1.68 -21.75
CA MET A 249 -7.74 -3.02 -22.22
C MET A 249 -6.31 -3.40 -21.82
N PRO A 250 -6.11 -4.48 -21.06
CA PRO A 250 -4.78 -5.00 -20.80
C PRO A 250 -4.13 -5.61 -22.05
N GLU A 251 -2.81 -5.57 -22.11
CA GLU A 251 -1.97 -6.32 -23.05
C GLU A 251 -0.79 -6.94 -22.28
N CYS A 252 -0.84 -8.24 -22.00
CA CYS A 252 0.23 -8.91 -21.25
C CYS A 252 1.39 -9.38 -22.14
N GLY A 253 1.21 -9.40 -23.46
CA GLY A 253 2.22 -9.83 -24.45
C GLY A 253 2.53 -11.34 -24.47
N VAL A 254 2.01 -12.13 -23.53
CA VAL A 254 2.40 -13.54 -23.35
C VAL A 254 1.25 -14.55 -23.44
N CYS A 255 0.00 -14.11 -23.44
CA CYS A 255 -1.14 -15.03 -23.62
C CYS A 255 -1.42 -15.30 -25.10
N ASP A 256 -2.14 -16.38 -25.40
CA ASP A 256 -2.44 -16.76 -26.79
C ASP A 256 -3.28 -15.72 -27.52
N LEU A 257 -4.13 -14.96 -26.81
CA LEU A 257 -4.89 -13.84 -27.39
C LEU A 257 -3.96 -12.69 -27.82
N CYS A 258 -3.02 -12.27 -26.97
CA CYS A 258 -2.03 -11.23 -27.32
C CYS A 258 -1.12 -11.67 -28.48
N ARG A 259 -0.82 -12.97 -28.62
CA ARG A 259 0.01 -13.48 -29.71
C ARG A 259 -0.76 -13.64 -31.02
N ASN A 260 -2.09 -13.58 -30.99
CA ASN A 260 -2.93 -13.79 -32.16
C ASN A 260 -3.17 -12.47 -32.89
N PRO A 261 -2.69 -12.28 -34.13
CA PRO A 261 -2.80 -11.02 -34.86
C PRO A 261 -4.24 -10.64 -35.25
N LYS A 262 -5.23 -11.51 -35.00
CA LYS A 262 -6.64 -11.29 -35.33
C LYS A 262 -7.44 -10.64 -34.20
N THR A 263 -6.87 -10.46 -33.01
CA THR A 263 -7.56 -9.88 -31.85
C THR A 263 -6.61 -9.01 -31.04
N ASN A 264 -7.18 -8.04 -30.33
CA ASN A 264 -6.49 -7.22 -29.34
C ASN A 264 -6.93 -7.55 -27.90
N PHE A 265 -7.65 -8.66 -27.69
CA PHE A 265 -8.02 -9.11 -26.36
C PHE A 265 -6.84 -9.70 -25.60
N CYS A 266 -6.99 -9.75 -24.27
CA CYS A 266 -6.02 -10.33 -23.38
C CYS A 266 -6.71 -11.22 -22.35
N SER A 267 -6.05 -12.33 -21.99
CA SER A 267 -6.59 -13.27 -21.02
C SER A 267 -6.52 -12.77 -19.57
N VAL A 268 -5.81 -11.68 -19.32
CA VAL A 268 -5.60 -11.15 -17.95
C VAL A 268 -6.68 -10.16 -17.51
N GLY A 269 -7.58 -9.76 -18.42
CA GLY A 269 -8.74 -8.95 -18.08
C GLY A 269 -9.29 -8.13 -19.24
N ASN A 270 -10.37 -7.42 -18.93
CA ASN A 270 -11.08 -6.47 -19.79
C ASN A 270 -11.78 -5.42 -18.91
N PHE A 271 -12.60 -4.56 -19.50
CA PHE A 271 -13.33 -3.50 -18.79
C PHE A 271 -14.12 -3.98 -17.57
N TYR A 272 -14.66 -5.21 -17.62
CA TYR A 272 -15.57 -5.78 -16.63
C TYR A 272 -14.84 -6.52 -15.49
N THR A 273 -13.69 -7.11 -15.81
CA THR A 273 -12.97 -8.03 -14.90
C THR A 273 -11.82 -7.35 -14.15
N THR A 274 -11.58 -6.07 -14.43
CA THR A 274 -10.48 -5.29 -13.85
C THR A 274 -10.94 -4.32 -12.76
N LEU A 275 -12.17 -4.47 -12.25
CA LEU A 275 -12.68 -3.71 -11.10
C LEU A 275 -11.82 -3.89 -9.83
N TYR A 276 -11.10 -5.01 -9.78
CA TYR A 276 -10.15 -5.36 -8.74
C TYR A 276 -8.75 -5.63 -9.29
N HIS A 277 -7.77 -5.43 -8.43
CA HIS A 277 -6.44 -6.00 -8.54
C HIS A 277 -6.49 -7.50 -8.18
N ASP A 278 -5.32 -8.16 -8.15
CA ASP A 278 -5.25 -9.59 -7.84
C ASP A 278 -5.92 -9.93 -6.50
N ASN A 279 -6.55 -11.11 -6.43
CA ASN A 279 -7.25 -11.63 -5.25
C ASN A 279 -8.46 -10.79 -4.79
N ARG A 280 -9.13 -10.06 -5.69
CA ARG A 280 -10.26 -9.16 -5.37
C ARG A 280 -9.90 -8.04 -4.39
N GLU A 281 -8.64 -7.62 -4.40
CA GLU A 281 -8.21 -6.45 -3.65
C GLU A 281 -8.40 -5.17 -4.46
N THR A 282 -8.51 -4.03 -3.77
CA THR A 282 -8.39 -2.71 -4.40
C THR A 282 -7.17 -1.99 -3.83
N ARG A 283 -6.78 -0.88 -4.47
CA ARG A 283 -5.69 0.00 -4.00
C ARG A 283 -6.19 1.34 -3.51
N MET A 284 -7.49 1.62 -3.67
CA MET A 284 -8.09 2.89 -3.30
C MET A 284 -9.01 2.70 -2.11
N LYS A 285 -8.94 3.61 -1.13
CA LYS A 285 -9.79 3.60 0.05
C LYS A 285 -10.29 5.00 0.39
N VAL A 286 -11.54 5.12 0.81
CA VAL A 286 -12.11 6.33 1.41
C VAL A 286 -12.52 6.01 2.84
N ASN A 287 -12.07 6.83 3.81
CA ASN A 287 -12.35 6.60 5.24
C ASN A 287 -12.06 5.16 5.70
N GLY A 288 -10.96 4.58 5.22
CA GLY A 288 -10.55 3.19 5.51
C GLY A 288 -11.32 2.10 4.76
N LYS A 289 -12.41 2.43 4.05
CA LYS A 289 -13.22 1.48 3.29
C LYS A 289 -12.74 1.35 1.84
N PRO A 290 -12.72 0.15 1.25
CA PRO A 290 -12.32 -0.05 -0.15
C PRO A 290 -13.19 0.74 -1.14
N LEU A 291 -12.56 1.33 -2.15
CA LEU A 291 -13.18 1.84 -3.37
C LEU A 291 -12.84 0.90 -4.53
N LEU A 292 -13.83 0.59 -5.37
CA LEU A 292 -13.59 -0.14 -6.63
C LEU A 292 -12.86 0.74 -7.64
N SER A 293 -12.20 0.10 -8.62
CA SER A 293 -11.47 0.80 -9.68
C SER A 293 -12.06 0.53 -11.06
N LEU A 294 -12.77 1.48 -11.67
CA LEU A 294 -13.35 1.28 -12.99
C LEU A 294 -12.27 0.92 -14.03
N ALA A 295 -12.50 -0.20 -14.73
CA ALA A 295 -11.62 -0.76 -15.75
C ALA A 295 -10.14 -0.91 -15.31
N GLY A 296 -9.89 -1.03 -13.99
CA GLY A 296 -8.56 -1.12 -13.41
C GLY A 296 -7.67 0.11 -13.66
N THR A 297 -8.27 1.27 -13.96
CA THR A 297 -7.55 2.51 -14.30
C THR A 297 -7.91 3.68 -13.41
N SER A 298 -9.21 3.95 -13.19
CA SER A 298 -9.72 4.98 -12.26
C SER A 298 -9.01 6.34 -12.36
N THR A 299 -9.03 6.90 -13.57
CA THR A 299 -8.28 8.12 -13.91
C THR A 299 -8.85 9.38 -13.26
N PHE A 300 -10.05 9.33 -12.67
CA PHE A 300 -10.60 10.42 -11.86
C PHE A 300 -10.03 10.44 -10.43
N SER A 301 -8.73 10.20 -10.31
CA SER A 301 -7.94 10.28 -9.08
C SER A 301 -6.63 10.95 -9.41
N GLU A 302 -6.06 11.72 -8.47
CA GLU A 302 -4.71 12.27 -8.62
C GLU A 302 -3.64 11.16 -8.77
N TYR A 303 -3.93 9.96 -8.28
CA TYR A 303 -3.08 8.77 -8.43
C TYR A 303 -3.89 7.50 -8.67
N ALA A 304 -3.37 6.63 -9.52
CA ALA A 304 -3.93 5.31 -9.80
C ALA A 304 -2.87 4.22 -9.68
N VAL A 305 -3.25 3.05 -9.19
CA VAL A 305 -2.43 1.84 -9.29
C VAL A 305 -3.06 0.93 -10.33
N VAL A 306 -2.29 0.55 -11.34
CA VAL A 306 -2.75 -0.27 -12.46
C VAL A 306 -1.79 -1.43 -12.69
N ARG A 307 -2.20 -2.43 -13.47
CA ARG A 307 -1.28 -3.51 -13.89
C ARG A 307 -0.29 -2.98 -14.92
N GLN A 308 0.93 -3.54 -14.99
CA GLN A 308 1.89 -3.15 -16.03
C GLN A 308 1.38 -3.45 -17.46
N SER A 309 0.44 -4.38 -17.60
CA SER A 309 -0.25 -4.67 -18.87
C SER A 309 -1.24 -3.57 -19.27
N GLN A 310 -1.53 -2.60 -18.41
CA GLN A 310 -2.48 -1.50 -18.64
C GLN A 310 -1.77 -0.13 -18.72
N VAL A 311 -0.45 -0.12 -18.90
CA VAL A 311 0.32 1.10 -19.13
C VAL A 311 1.04 1.04 -20.47
N ALA A 312 0.87 2.07 -21.26
CA ALA A 312 1.67 2.29 -22.47
C ALA A 312 2.68 3.40 -22.18
N LYS A 313 3.98 3.08 -22.25
CA LYS A 313 5.04 4.08 -22.24
C LYS A 313 4.94 4.93 -23.50
N VAL A 314 4.92 6.25 -23.34
CA VAL A 314 4.85 7.19 -24.46
C VAL A 314 6.13 8.01 -24.57
N ASN A 315 6.26 8.73 -25.69
CA ASN A 315 7.39 9.61 -25.94
C ASN A 315 7.55 10.62 -24.78
N PRO A 316 8.76 10.81 -24.21
CA PRO A 316 8.99 11.78 -23.13
C PRO A 316 8.60 13.22 -23.48
N SER A 317 8.52 13.57 -24.76
CA SER A 317 8.10 14.89 -25.24
C SER A 317 6.57 15.01 -25.43
N ALA A 318 5.80 13.94 -25.24
CA ALA A 318 4.35 13.97 -25.41
C ALA A 318 3.69 14.96 -24.42
N ASP A 319 2.70 15.70 -24.92
CA ASP A 319 1.79 16.48 -24.08
C ASP A 319 0.72 15.55 -23.50
N LEU A 320 0.81 15.30 -22.19
CA LEU A 320 -0.11 14.42 -21.49
C LEU A 320 -1.50 15.03 -21.29
N LYS A 321 -1.64 16.36 -21.40
CA LYS A 321 -2.95 17.02 -21.26
C LYS A 321 -3.87 16.74 -22.43
N THR A 322 -3.30 16.62 -23.63
CA THR A 322 -4.04 16.20 -24.83
C THR A 322 -3.94 14.70 -25.06
N GLY A 323 -2.81 14.06 -24.75
CA GLY A 323 -2.62 12.63 -24.98
C GLY A 323 -3.49 11.70 -24.13
N CYS A 324 -4.14 12.20 -23.07
CA CYS A 324 -4.94 11.37 -22.15
C CYS A 324 -6.13 10.67 -22.79
N ILE A 325 -6.73 11.24 -23.85
CA ILE A 325 -7.89 10.65 -24.56
C ILE A 325 -7.49 9.53 -25.53
N ILE A 326 -6.19 9.30 -25.73
CA ILE A 326 -5.68 8.21 -26.58
C ILE A 326 -5.99 6.85 -25.97
N GLY A 327 -6.05 6.77 -24.63
CA GLY A 327 -6.31 5.52 -23.90
C GLY A 327 -7.67 4.88 -24.17
N CYS A 328 -8.62 5.62 -24.77
CA CYS A 328 -9.90 5.06 -25.24
C CYS A 328 -10.39 5.73 -26.53
N ALA A 329 -11.11 6.86 -26.47
CA ALA A 329 -11.91 7.37 -27.59
C ALA A 329 -11.14 7.49 -28.92
N VAL A 330 -9.95 8.08 -28.89
CA VAL A 330 -9.15 8.30 -30.12
C VAL A 330 -8.65 6.97 -30.69
N GLY A 331 -8.15 6.07 -29.83
CA GLY A 331 -7.69 4.74 -30.25
C GLY A 331 -8.82 3.92 -30.89
N THR A 332 -10.01 3.95 -30.28
CA THR A 332 -11.20 3.26 -30.80
C THR A 332 -11.64 3.82 -32.14
N GLY A 333 -11.78 5.15 -32.26
CA GLY A 333 -12.22 5.79 -33.50
C GLY A 333 -11.24 5.56 -34.66
N TYR A 334 -9.96 5.85 -34.43
CA TYR A 334 -8.90 5.67 -35.44
C TYR A 334 -8.72 4.19 -35.83
N GLY A 335 -8.69 3.29 -34.84
CA GLY A 335 -8.57 1.85 -35.08
C GLY A 335 -9.76 1.27 -35.84
N SER A 336 -10.97 1.78 -35.60
CA SER A 336 -12.17 1.35 -36.34
C SER A 336 -12.08 1.73 -37.82
N ALA A 337 -11.63 2.95 -38.13
CA ALA A 337 -11.45 3.38 -39.52
C ALA A 337 -10.35 2.54 -40.21
N THR A 338 -9.18 2.42 -39.59
CA THR A 338 -7.99 1.87 -40.25
C THR A 338 -7.90 0.35 -40.22
N ASN A 339 -8.26 -0.31 -39.11
CA ASN A 339 -8.08 -1.76 -38.95
C ASN A 339 -9.35 -2.55 -39.30
N ILE A 340 -10.54 -1.98 -39.04
CA ILE A 340 -11.83 -2.64 -39.30
C ILE A 340 -12.36 -2.24 -40.68
N ALA A 341 -12.64 -0.96 -40.89
CA ALA A 341 -13.19 -0.45 -42.16
C ALA A 341 -12.15 -0.36 -43.28
N ARG A 342 -10.86 -0.25 -42.91
CA ARG A 342 -9.71 -0.14 -43.83
C ARG A 342 -9.79 1.07 -44.77
N VAL A 343 -10.14 2.22 -44.21
CA VAL A 343 -10.25 3.52 -44.91
C VAL A 343 -9.35 4.58 -44.31
#